data_AF-A0A327JLM4-F1
#
_entry.id   AF-A0A327JLM4-F1
#
_cell.length_a   1.000
_cell.length_b   1.000
_cell.length_c   1.000
_cell.angle_alpha   90.00
_cell.angle_beta   90.00
_cell.angle_gamma   90.00
#
_symmetry.space_group_name_H-M   'P 1'
#
loop_
_entity.id
_entity.type
_entity.pdbx_description
1 polymer ?
#
loop_
_entity_poly.entity_id
_entity_poly.type
_entity_poly.pdbx_seq_one_letter_code
_entity_poly.pdbx_strand_id
1 'polypeptide(L)'
;TTGDVTVAYAEGQKFLAGNYFESTDGAFFLGDLTKDICHVTEYCRFDLTSITVPLQGINLDGGIHNIRIRNAEVLPENTSRKFQLQVGGQWRTIEAPEGDETLFGSGVTPYYDFRVVLRGDQWAMPVLDLGFSEVEV
;
A
#
# COMPACT_ATOMS: atom_id res chain seq x y z
N THR A 1 -10.72 -34.08 5.36
CA THR A 1 -10.15 -34.43 4.04
C THR A 1 -8.65 -34.31 4.18
N THR A 2 -7.97 -35.45 4.32
CA THR A 2 -6.51 -35.52 4.28
C THR A 2 -6.09 -35.15 2.87
N GLY A 3 -5.49 -33.97 2.71
CA GLY A 3 -5.04 -33.49 1.42
C GLY A 3 -3.75 -34.20 1.04
N ASP A 4 -3.74 -34.86 -0.12
CA ASP A 4 -2.51 -35.33 -0.73
C ASP A 4 -1.66 -34.10 -1.13
N VAL A 5 -0.76 -33.69 -0.23
CA VAL A 5 0.19 -32.60 -0.50
C VAL A 5 1.55 -33.21 -0.76
N THR A 6 2.06 -33.00 -1.98
CA THR A 6 3.41 -33.40 -2.36
C THR A 6 4.34 -32.20 -2.22
N VAL A 7 5.42 -32.34 -1.45
CA VAL A 7 6.46 -31.31 -1.27
C VAL A 7 7.78 -31.82 -1.83
N ALA A 8 8.47 -30.99 -2.62
CA ALA A 8 9.80 -31.30 -3.11
C ALA A 8 10.84 -31.11 -2.00
N TYR A 9 11.71 -32.10 -1.82
CA TYR A 9 12.83 -32.04 -0.88
C TYR A 9 14.17 -32.12 -1.63
N ALA A 10 15.21 -31.54 -1.03
CA ALA A 10 16.59 -31.79 -1.39
C ALA A 10 17.21 -32.78 -0.40
N GLU A 11 18.05 -33.67 -0.91
CA GLU A 11 18.83 -34.61 -0.10
C GLU A 11 20.17 -34.01 0.31
N GLY A 12 20.69 -34.45 1.45
CA GLY A 12 22.10 -34.26 1.82
C GLY A 12 22.43 -32.99 2.59
N GLN A 13 21.50 -32.45 3.41
CA GLN A 13 21.73 -31.25 4.24
C GLN A 13 22.25 -30.06 3.43
N LYS A 14 21.61 -29.82 2.28
CA LYS A 14 22.01 -28.76 1.36
C LYS A 14 21.74 -27.37 1.97
N PHE A 15 20.81 -27.27 2.91
CA PHE A 15 20.45 -26.04 3.59
C PHE A 15 20.71 -26.16 5.10
N LEU A 16 21.80 -25.55 5.56
CA LEU A 16 22.33 -25.69 6.94
C LEU A 16 21.40 -25.17 8.07
N ALA A 17 20.26 -24.57 7.74
CA ALA A 17 19.42 -23.79 8.66
C ALA A 17 17.98 -24.30 8.84
N GLY A 18 17.68 -25.55 8.43
CA GLY A 18 16.36 -26.15 8.63
C GLY A 18 16.43 -27.66 8.76
N ASN A 19 15.45 -28.27 9.42
CA ASN A 19 15.26 -29.73 9.47
C ASN A 19 13.86 -30.05 8.95
N TYR A 20 13.73 -31.10 8.15
CA TYR A 20 12.42 -31.60 7.76
C TYR A 20 11.73 -32.33 8.91
N PHE A 21 10.45 -32.02 9.15
CA PHE A 21 9.60 -32.74 10.08
C PHE A 21 8.29 -33.13 9.40
N GLU A 22 7.90 -34.38 9.56
CA GLU A 22 6.60 -34.88 9.10
C GLU A 22 5.78 -35.45 10.25
N SER A 23 4.46 -35.37 10.13
CA SER A 23 3.51 -35.96 11.07
C SER A 23 2.32 -36.52 10.31
N THR A 24 1.93 -37.74 10.64
CA THR A 24 0.75 -38.41 10.07
C THR A 24 -0.49 -38.25 10.94
N ASP A 25 -0.32 -37.93 12.22
CA ASP A 25 -1.39 -37.82 13.21
C ASP A 25 -1.58 -36.40 13.78
N GLY A 26 -0.70 -35.45 13.42
CA GLY A 26 -0.73 -34.06 13.88
C GLY A 26 -0.29 -33.88 15.34
N ALA A 27 0.10 -34.94 16.04
CA ALA A 27 0.50 -34.92 17.46
C ALA A 27 1.97 -35.31 17.67
N PHE A 28 2.49 -36.22 16.84
CA PHE A 28 3.88 -36.68 16.88
C PHE A 28 4.60 -36.29 15.59
N PHE A 29 5.75 -35.66 15.73
CA PHE A 29 6.58 -35.19 14.61
C PHE A 29 7.86 -36.03 14.54
N LEU A 30 8.12 -36.63 13.38
CA LEU A 30 9.38 -37.33 13.10
C LEU A 30 10.29 -36.42 12.28
N GLY A 31 11.48 -36.13 12.80
CA GLY A 31 12.48 -35.31 12.12
C GLY A 31 13.39 -36.15 11.23
N ASP A 32 13.59 -35.72 9.99
CA ASP A 32 14.57 -36.29 9.06
C ASP A 32 15.67 -35.25 8.78
N LEU A 33 16.85 -35.47 9.34
CA LEU A 33 18.01 -34.58 9.19
C LEU A 33 18.68 -34.71 7.81
N THR A 34 18.23 -35.63 6.95
CA THR A 34 18.84 -35.86 5.63
C THR A 34 18.09 -35.15 4.50
N LYS A 35 16.93 -34.56 4.81
CA LYS A 35 16.04 -33.90 3.84
C LYS A 35 15.79 -32.45 4.24
N ASP A 36 15.81 -31.58 3.23
CA ASP A 36 15.48 -30.17 3.36
C ASP A 36 14.31 -29.80 2.44
N ILE A 37 13.36 -29.00 2.92
CA ILE A 37 12.31 -28.44 2.06
C ILE A 37 12.92 -27.33 1.21
N CYS A 38 12.82 -27.48 -0.12
CA CYS A 38 13.21 -26.44 -1.05
C CYS A 38 12.05 -25.48 -1.27
N HIS A 39 12.19 -24.23 -0.84
CA HIS A 39 11.31 -23.15 -1.27
C HIS A 39 12.13 -21.97 -1.75
N VAL A 40 11.59 -21.26 -2.74
CA VAL A 40 12.11 -19.98 -3.22
C VAL A 40 10.98 -18.97 -3.06
N THR A 41 11.26 -17.86 -2.40
CA THR A 41 10.32 -16.75 -2.28
C THR A 41 10.83 -15.63 -3.17
N GLU A 42 10.10 -15.36 -4.24
CA GLU A 42 10.32 -14.18 -5.08
C GLU A 42 9.53 -13.02 -4.50
N TYR A 43 10.18 -11.86 -4.37
CA TYR A 43 9.54 -10.64 -3.91
C TYR A 43 10.07 -9.44 -4.70
N CYS A 44 9.24 -8.41 -4.80
CA CYS A 44 9.64 -7.13 -5.35
C CYS A 44 10.23 -6.27 -4.23
N ARG A 45 11.27 -5.50 -4.55
CA ARG A 45 11.81 -4.45 -3.68
C ARG A 45 11.62 -3.11 -4.38
N PHE A 46 11.08 -2.13 -3.67
CA PHE A 46 10.90 -0.78 -4.20
C PHE A 46 12.14 0.06 -3.94
N ASP A 47 12.72 0.64 -4.99
CA ASP A 47 13.86 1.56 -4.88
C ASP A 47 13.46 2.93 -4.31
N LEU A 48 12.22 3.34 -4.54
CA LEU A 48 11.63 4.57 -4.03
C LEU A 48 10.50 4.25 -3.07
N THR A 49 10.61 4.75 -1.84
CA THR A 49 9.61 4.57 -0.78
C THR A 49 8.67 5.77 -0.65
N SER A 50 8.82 6.76 -1.52
CA SER A 50 7.98 7.95 -1.57
C SER A 50 7.84 8.41 -3.02
N ILE A 51 6.60 8.50 -3.49
CA ILE A 51 6.27 8.91 -4.85
C ILE A 51 5.22 10.00 -4.78
N THR A 52 5.46 11.10 -5.49
CA THR A 52 4.48 12.17 -5.68
C THR A 52 3.91 12.07 -7.08
N VAL A 53 2.61 11.89 -7.18
CA VAL A 53 1.90 11.78 -8.46
C VAL A 53 1.08 13.06 -8.65
N PRO A 54 1.41 13.90 -9.65
CA PRO A 54 0.55 15.02 -10.01
C PRO A 54 -0.75 14.48 -10.60
N LEU A 55 -1.87 15.03 -10.15
CA LEU A 55 -3.20 14.69 -10.64
C LEU A 55 -3.74 15.85 -11.46
N GLN A 56 -4.87 15.63 -12.12
CA GLN A 56 -5.57 16.73 -12.79
C GLN A 56 -6.00 17.78 -11.75
N GLY A 57 -5.66 19.04 -12.01
CA GLY A 57 -6.08 20.16 -11.16
C GLY A 57 -7.60 20.25 -11.07
N ILE A 58 -8.08 20.72 -9.93
CA ILE A 58 -9.50 20.76 -9.59
C ILE A 58 -10.01 22.18 -9.84
N ASN A 59 -11.16 22.29 -10.51
CA ASN A 59 -11.78 23.58 -10.83
C ASN A 59 -13.27 23.57 -10.52
N LEU A 60 -13.77 24.63 -9.88
CA LEU A 60 -15.21 24.89 -9.70
C LEU A 60 -15.49 26.39 -9.81
N ASP A 61 -16.38 26.75 -10.74
CA ASP A 61 -16.83 28.13 -10.92
C ASP A 61 -17.61 28.60 -9.68
N GLY A 62 -17.18 29.72 -9.09
CA GLY A 62 -17.74 30.21 -7.82
C GLY A 62 -16.92 29.86 -6.58
N GLY A 63 -15.84 29.07 -6.74
CA GLY A 63 -14.90 28.74 -5.66
C GLY A 63 -15.19 27.38 -5.02
N ILE A 64 -14.12 26.70 -4.58
CA ILE A 64 -14.21 25.38 -3.95
C ILE A 64 -14.29 25.55 -2.44
N HIS A 65 -15.34 25.01 -1.83
CA HIS A 65 -15.57 25.06 -0.38
C HIS A 65 -15.40 23.70 0.30
N ASN A 66 -15.64 22.61 -0.43
CA ASN A 66 -15.50 21.25 0.04
C ASN A 66 -14.97 20.37 -1.09
N ILE A 67 -14.26 19.30 -0.73
CA ILE A 67 -13.79 18.29 -1.66
C ILE A 67 -14.09 16.93 -1.07
N ARG A 68 -14.81 16.10 -1.81
CA ARG A 68 -15.02 14.71 -1.49
C ARG A 68 -14.16 13.84 -2.39
N ILE A 69 -13.34 13.00 -1.77
CA ILE A 69 -12.50 12.03 -2.47
C ILE A 69 -13.01 10.65 -2.13
N ARG A 70 -13.33 9.85 -3.15
CA ARG A 70 -13.58 8.42 -2.99
C ARG A 70 -12.58 7.70 -3.86
N ASN A 71 -11.81 6.80 -3.26
CA ASN A 71 -10.77 6.10 -3.98
C ASN A 71 -10.74 4.62 -3.62
N ALA A 72 -10.54 3.79 -4.63
CA ALA A 72 -10.22 2.40 -4.45
C ALA A 72 -8.71 2.28 -4.23
N GLU A 73 -8.32 1.69 -3.11
CA GLU A 73 -6.92 1.62 -2.72
C GLU A 73 -6.58 0.35 -1.95
N VAL A 74 -5.31 -0.01 -2.02
CA VAL A 74 -4.68 -0.98 -1.12
C VAL A 74 -3.62 -0.22 -0.35
N LEU A 75 -3.82 -0.12 0.96
CA LEU A 75 -2.90 0.55 1.88
C LEU A 75 -2.31 -0.48 2.85
N PRO A 76 -1.09 -0.99 2.57
CA PRO A 76 -0.41 -1.88 3.51
C PRO A 76 -0.14 -1.20 4.86
N GLU A 77 0.08 -2.01 5.90
CA GLU A 77 0.42 -1.51 7.23
C GLU A 77 1.68 -0.62 7.18
N ASN A 78 1.70 0.45 7.98
CA ASN A 78 2.79 1.44 8.03
C ASN A 78 3.04 2.24 6.73
N THR A 79 2.11 2.19 5.78
CA THR A 79 2.13 3.04 4.58
C THR A 79 1.09 4.17 4.67
N SER A 80 1.19 5.18 3.81
CA SER A 80 0.26 6.30 3.80
C SER A 80 0.02 6.86 2.39
N ARG A 81 -1.21 7.31 2.15
CA ARG A 81 -1.56 8.19 1.04
C ARG A 81 -2.03 9.53 1.57
N LYS A 82 -1.53 10.62 0.98
CA LYS A 82 -1.89 11.99 1.36
C LYS A 82 -2.25 12.79 0.11
N PHE A 83 -3.52 13.15 -0.02
CA PHE A 83 -3.99 14.06 -1.05
C PHE A 83 -3.64 15.49 -0.67
N GLN A 84 -3.11 16.28 -1.61
CA GLN A 84 -2.64 17.63 -1.34
C GLN A 84 -3.08 18.62 -2.41
N LEU A 85 -3.35 19.84 -1.97
CA LEU A 85 -3.65 20.99 -2.81
C LEU A 85 -2.57 22.06 -2.66
N GLN A 86 -2.33 22.83 -3.71
CA GLN A 86 -1.46 23.99 -3.63
C GLN A 86 -2.25 25.23 -3.20
N VAL A 87 -2.08 25.66 -1.95
CA VAL A 87 -2.79 26.80 -1.34
C VAL A 87 -1.76 27.83 -0.90
N GLY A 88 -1.85 29.06 -1.43
CA GLY A 88 -0.91 30.14 -1.10
C GLY A 88 0.55 29.80 -1.41
N GLY A 89 0.80 29.04 -2.47
CA GLY A 89 2.14 28.60 -2.87
C GLY A 89 2.71 27.42 -2.06
N GLN A 90 1.95 26.86 -1.12
CA GLN A 90 2.36 25.70 -0.32
C GLN A 90 1.44 24.50 -0.53
N TRP A 91 2.01 23.30 -0.54
CA TRP A 91 1.24 22.06 -0.59
C TRP A 91 0.67 21.73 0.77
N ARG A 92 -0.66 21.69 0.88
CA ARG A 92 -1.40 21.36 2.10
C ARG A 92 -2.17 20.06 1.93
N THR A 93 -2.12 19.20 2.94
CA THR A 93 -2.86 17.92 2.93
C THR A 93 -4.34 18.14 3.19
N ILE A 94 -5.20 17.48 2.41
CA ILE A 94 -6.65 17.46 2.58
C ILE A 94 -6.99 16.50 3.73
N GLU A 95 -6.69 16.92 4.96
CA GLU A 95 -6.99 16.18 6.21
C GLU A 95 -7.57 17.12 7.28
N ALA A 96 -8.22 18.21 6.85
CA ALA A 96 -8.88 19.12 7.77
C ALA A 96 -9.88 18.34 8.62
N PRO A 97 -9.80 18.40 9.97
CA PRO A 97 -10.89 17.90 10.80
C PRO A 97 -12.18 18.63 10.41
N GLU A 98 -13.31 17.94 10.60
CA GLU A 98 -14.64 18.52 10.35
C GLU A 98 -14.74 19.89 11.04
N GLY A 99 -14.89 20.97 10.26
CA GLY A 99 -15.00 22.35 10.74
C GLY A 99 -13.75 23.25 10.62
N ASP A 100 -12.64 22.79 10.06
CA ASP A 100 -11.49 23.67 9.75
C ASP A 100 -11.59 24.27 8.33
N GLU A 101 -12.18 25.47 8.25
CA GLU A 101 -12.35 26.25 7.00
C GLU A 101 -11.02 26.84 6.46
N THR A 102 -9.88 26.61 7.12
CA THR A 102 -8.61 27.27 6.75
C THR A 102 -7.89 26.62 5.56
N LEU A 103 -8.33 25.44 5.13
CA LEU A 103 -7.72 24.75 3.99
C LEU A 103 -8.02 25.47 2.67
N PHE A 104 -9.27 25.89 2.48
CA PHE A 104 -9.75 26.60 1.30
C PHE A 104 -9.94 28.08 1.67
N GLY A 105 -8.85 28.86 1.67
CA GLY A 105 -8.87 30.28 2.08
C GLY A 105 -10.13 31.02 1.61
N SER A 106 -11.00 31.37 2.57
CA SER A 106 -12.31 32.02 2.39
C SER A 106 -13.22 31.49 1.27
N GLY A 107 -12.99 30.28 0.73
CA GLY A 107 -13.84 29.62 -0.27
C GLY A 107 -13.90 30.27 -1.66
N VAL A 108 -12.98 31.16 -2.04
CA VAL A 108 -13.12 31.97 -3.29
C VAL A 108 -12.21 31.51 -4.43
N THR A 109 -11.25 30.62 -4.18
CA THR A 109 -10.32 30.19 -5.23
C THR A 109 -10.98 29.14 -6.11
N PRO A 110 -11.15 29.39 -7.42
CA PRO A 110 -11.85 28.47 -8.31
C PRO A 110 -10.98 27.27 -8.69
N TYR A 111 -9.65 27.42 -8.67
CA TYR A 111 -8.71 26.42 -9.15
C TYR A 111 -7.63 26.08 -8.12
N TYR A 112 -7.34 24.78 -7.97
CA TYR A 112 -6.21 24.29 -7.20
C TYR A 112 -5.44 23.21 -7.97
N ASP A 113 -4.10 23.32 -7.95
CA ASP A 113 -3.24 22.20 -8.35
C ASP A 113 -3.39 21.05 -7.34
N PHE A 114 -3.50 19.84 -7.86
CA PHE A 114 -3.82 18.65 -7.07
C PHE A 114 -2.77 17.56 -7.27
N ARG A 115 -2.40 16.89 -6.17
CA ARG A 115 -1.48 15.76 -6.20
C ARG A 115 -1.79 14.76 -5.10
N VAL A 116 -1.26 13.55 -5.27
CA VAL A 116 -1.21 12.55 -4.21
C VAL A 116 0.24 12.20 -3.88
N VAL A 117 0.54 12.11 -2.59
CA VAL A 117 1.83 11.65 -2.09
C VAL A 117 1.62 10.26 -1.50
N LEU A 118 2.27 9.27 -2.11
CA LEU A 118 2.27 7.88 -1.67
C LEU A 118 3.58 7.61 -0.94
N ARG A 119 3.48 7.11 0.29
CA ARG A 119 4.63 6.76 1.11
C ARG A 119 4.49 5.34 1.61
N GLY A 120 5.49 4.52 1.37
CA GLY A 120 5.58 3.17 1.90
C GLY A 120 6.98 2.90 2.42
N ASP A 121 7.41 1.65 2.27
CA ASP A 121 8.75 1.19 2.56
C ASP A 121 9.31 0.36 1.39
N GLN A 122 10.49 -0.22 1.57
CA GLN A 122 11.16 -0.98 0.52
C GLN A 122 10.47 -2.32 0.17
N TRP A 123 9.53 -2.78 1.01
CA TRP A 123 8.84 -4.05 0.91
C TRP A 123 7.35 -3.89 0.55
N ALA A 124 6.74 -2.75 0.89
CA ALA A 124 5.33 -2.48 0.68
C ALA A 124 5.09 -1.02 0.28
N MET A 125 4.30 -0.83 -0.78
CA MET A 125 3.90 0.49 -1.28
C MET A 125 2.37 0.59 -1.38
N PRO A 126 1.78 1.78 -1.13
CA PRO A 126 0.38 2.04 -1.41
C PRO A 126 0.06 1.89 -2.90
N VAL A 127 -1.13 1.38 -3.21
CA VAL A 127 -1.65 1.29 -4.57
C VAL A 127 -2.99 2.00 -4.65
N LEU A 128 -3.16 2.87 -5.64
CA LEU A 128 -4.43 3.53 -5.95
C LEU A 128 -4.91 3.04 -7.32
N ASP A 129 -6.19 2.68 -7.38
CA ASP A 129 -6.87 2.38 -8.64
C ASP A 129 -7.57 3.63 -9.15
N LEU A 130 -6.99 4.27 -10.17
CA LEU A 130 -7.53 5.49 -10.75
C LEU A 130 -8.82 5.26 -11.56
N GLY A 131 -9.11 4.03 -12.00
CA GLY A 131 -10.33 3.72 -12.73
C GLY A 131 -11.59 3.65 -11.85
N PHE A 132 -11.40 3.41 -10.56
CA PHE A 132 -12.47 3.34 -9.55
C PHE A 132 -12.32 4.44 -8.47
N SER A 133 -11.64 5.53 -8.82
CA SER A 133 -11.49 6.68 -7.95
C SER A 133 -12.17 7.91 -8.56
N GLU A 134 -12.87 8.68 -7.72
CA GLU A 134 -13.58 9.90 -8.10
C GLU A 134 -13.29 11.03 -7.12
N VAL A 135 -13.27 12.25 -7.65
CA VAL A 135 -13.17 13.48 -6.88
C VAL A 135 -14.36 14.36 -7.23
N GLU A 136 -15.09 14.79 -6.21
CA GLU A 136 -16.27 15.64 -6.31
C GLU A 136 -16.00 16.94 -5.54
N VAL A 137 -16.31 18.07 -6.16
CA VAL A 137 -16.12 19.43 -5.61
C VAL A 137 -17.37 20.27 -5.72
#